data_AF-A0A382F070-F1
#
_entry.id   AF-A0A382F070-F1
#
_cell.length_a   1.000
_cell.length_b   1.000
_cell.length_c   1.000
_cell.angle_alpha   90.00
_cell.angle_beta   90.00
_cell.angle_gamma   90.00
#
_symmetry.space_group_name_H-M   'P 1'
#
loop_
_entity.id
_entity.type
_entity.pdbx_description
1 polymer ?
#
loop_
_entity_poly.entity_id
_entity_poly.type
_entity_poly.pdbx_seq_one_letter_code
_entity_poly.pdbx_strand_id
1 'polypeptide(L)' 'MMQHHKYSLTELDNMIPWEREIYVNLLVKAVSEENEKVKQQNRG' A
#
# COMPACT_ATOMS: atom_id res chain seq x y z
N MET A 1 2.87 22.49 -5.32
CA MET A 1 1.73 21.66 -5.72
C MET A 1 2.27 20.31 -6.16
N MET A 2 2.08 19.29 -5.36
CA MET A 2 2.49 17.92 -5.67
C MET A 2 1.22 17.11 -5.90
N GLN A 3 0.99 16.66 -7.14
CA GLN A 3 -0.14 15.81 -7.51
C GLN A 3 0.23 14.35 -7.19
N HIS A 4 -0.06 13.87 -5.98
CA HIS A 4 0.30 12.50 -5.57
C HIS A 4 -0.85 11.63 -5.05
N HIS A 5 -2.10 11.89 -5.43
CA HIS A 5 -3.18 10.90 -5.27
C HIS A 5 -4.12 10.99 -6.48
N LYS A 6 -3.90 10.14 -7.49
CA LYS A 6 -4.59 10.25 -8.79
C LYS A 6 -5.40 9.02 -9.19
N TYR A 7 -5.83 8.22 -8.21
CA TYR A 7 -6.89 7.23 -8.43
C TYR A 7 -7.89 7.31 -7.28
N SER A 8 -9.13 7.61 -7.62
CA SER A 8 -10.30 7.56 -6.77
C SER A 8 -10.73 6.11 -6.52
N LEU A 9 -11.53 5.87 -5.48
CA LEU A 9 -12.10 4.55 -5.17
C LEU A 9 -12.86 3.94 -6.38
N THR A 10 -13.48 4.80 -7.18
CA THR A 10 -14.17 4.43 -8.41
C THR A 10 -13.23 4.02 -9.55
N GLU A 11 -12.00 4.54 -9.57
CA GLU A 11 -10.98 4.14 -10.53
C GLU A 11 -10.33 2.80 -10.14
N LEU A 12 -10.24 2.51 -8.84
CA LEU A 12 -9.80 1.20 -8.33
C LEU A 12 -10.81 0.08 -8.64
N ASP A 13 -12.11 0.37 -8.64
CA ASP A 13 -13.16 -0.59 -9.01
C ASP A 13 -13.17 -0.93 -10.51
N ASN A 14 -12.60 -0.06 -11.35
CA ASN A 14 -12.44 -0.29 -12.78
C ASN A 14 -11.10 -0.94 -13.17
N MET A 15 -10.19 -1.19 -12.21
CA MET A 15 -8.92 -1.87 -12.48
C MET A 15 -9.13 -3.37 -12.72
N ILE A 16 -8.36 -3.95 -13.64
CA ILE A 16 -8.46 -5.38 -13.96
C ILE A 16 -8.15 -6.17 -12.67
N PRO A 17 -8.92 -7.23 -12.33
CA PRO A 17 -8.81 -7.93 -11.05
C PRO A 17 -7.38 -8.30 -10.61
N TRP A 18 -6.51 -8.62 -11.56
CA TRP A 18 -5.11 -9.00 -11.28
C TRP A 18 -4.22 -7.82 -10.82
N GLU A 19 -4.44 -6.59 -11.32
CA GLU A 19 -3.66 -5.42 -10.90
C GLU A 19 -3.96 -5.03 -9.46
N ARG A 20 -5.23 -5.17 -9.07
CA ARG A 20 -5.68 -4.97 -7.69
C ARG A 20 -5.00 -5.96 -6.74
N GLU A 21 -4.90 -7.24 -7.12
CA GLU A 21 -4.20 -8.24 -6.31
C GLU A 21 -2.72 -7.90 -6.14
N ILE A 22 -2.04 -7.47 -7.21
CA ILE A 22 -0.64 -7.02 -7.14
C ILE A 22 -0.50 -5.82 -6.20
N TYR A 23 -1.36 -4.80 -6.35
CA TYR A 23 -1.32 -3.61 -5.51
C TYR A 23 -1.58 -3.94 -4.02
N VAL A 24 -2.56 -4.78 -3.73
CA VAL A 24 -2.86 -5.25 -2.37
C VAL A 24 -1.68 -6.00 -1.79
N ASN A 25 -1.03 -6.88 -2.56
CA ASN A 25 0.15 -7.62 -2.12
C ASN A 25 1.33 -6.69 -1.79
N LEU A 26 1.58 -5.67 -2.63
CA LEU A 26 2.62 -4.67 -2.36
C LEU A 26 2.30 -3.85 -1.11
N LEU A 27 1.03 -3.48 -0.91
CA LEU A 27 0.59 -2.75 0.27
C LEU A 27 0.76 -3.57 1.56
N VAL A 28 0.37 -4.85 1.54
CA VAL A 28 0.55 -5.78 2.68
C VAL A 28 2.03 -5.91 3.03
N LYS A 29 2.91 -6.02 2.02
CA LYS A 29 4.36 -6.08 2.23
C LYS A 29 4.88 -4.81 2.90
N ALA A 30 4.51 -3.64 2.38
CA ALA A 30 4.96 -2.35 2.93
C ALA A 30 4.51 -2.14 4.38
N VAL A 31 3.25 -2.48 4.71
CA VAL A 31 2.73 -2.39 6.09
C VAL A 31 3.49 -3.33 7.04
N SER A 32 3.83 -4.53 6.57
CA SER A 32 4.58 -5.51 7.37
C SER A 32 5.99 -5.00 7.68
N GLU A 33 6.70 -4.48 6.69
CA GLU A 33 8.03 -3.89 6.86
C GLU A 33 8.01 -2.70 7.82
N GLU A 34 7.01 -1.83 7.75
CA GLU A 34 6.90 -0.68 8.64
C GLU A 34 6.61 -1.11 10.09
N ASN A 35 5.73 -2.08 10.29
CA ASN A 35 5.49 -2.67 11.60
C ASN A 35 6.74 -3.31 12.20
N GLU A 36 7.57 -3.96 11.38
CA GLU A 36 8.86 -4.51 11.83
C GLU A 36 9.84 -3.42 12.24
N LYS A 37 9.96 -2.33 11.49
CA LYS A 37 10.80 -1.19 11.88
C LYS A 37 10.36 -0.59 13.21
N VAL A 38 9.06 -0.36 13.40
CA VAL A 38 8.51 0.15 14.67
C VAL A 38 8.79 -0.82 15.82
N LYS A 39 8.63 -2.13 15.59
CA LYS A 39 8.99 -3.15 16.60
C LYS A 39 10.48 -3.14 16.93
N GLN A 40 11.36 -2.93 15.97
CA GLN A 40 12.80 -2.83 16.19
C GLN A 40 13.15 -1.57 16.99
N GLN A 41 12.54 -0.43 16.65
CA GLN A 41 12.70 0.83 17.37
C GLN A 41 12.22 0.73 18.83
N ASN A 42 11.07 0.08 19.07
CA ASN A 42 10.51 -0.09 20.41
C ASN A 42 11.22 -1.16 21.26
N ARG A 43 12.16 -1.93 20.68
CA ARG A 43 12.95 -2.94 21.39
C ARG A 43 14.31 -2.43 21.88
N GLY A 44 14.69 -1.20 21.51
CA GLY A 44 15.80 -0.46 22.11
C GLY A 44 15.33 0.41 23.26
#